data_AF-A0A9E0M287-F1
#
_entry.id   AF-A0A9E0M287-F1
#
_cell.length_a   1.000
_cell.length_b   1.000
_cell.length_c   1.000
_cell.angle_alpha   90.00
_cell.angle_beta   90.00
_cell.angle_gamma   90.00
#
_symmetry.space_group_name_H-M   'P 1'
#
loop_
_entity.id
_entity.type
_entity.pdbx_description
1 polymer ?
#
loop_
_entity_poly.entity_id
_entity_poly.type
_entity_poly.pdbx_seq_one_letter_code
_entity_poly.pdbx_strand_id
1 'polypeptide(L)'
;MSVDLSTRYLGLPLKHPIVASASPLTGSIDSLRRLQDAGVAAVVLPSLFEEQIEHEEMATHNLMMYGAELSPEAHGFFPEMQN
;
A
#
# COMPACT_ATOMS: atom_id res chain seq x y z
N MET A 1 31.13 -17.53 13.10
CA MET A 1 30.09 -18.06 12.19
C MET A 1 29.21 -16.90 11.79
N SER A 2 29.20 -16.48 10.53
CA SER A 2 28.21 -15.51 10.05
C SER A 2 26.90 -16.24 9.77
N VAL A 3 25.77 -15.60 10.11
CA VAL A 3 24.43 -16.12 9.81
C VAL A 3 24.16 -15.96 8.32
N ASP A 4 23.65 -17.00 7.67
CA ASP A 4 23.09 -16.91 6.32
C ASP A 4 21.68 -16.34 6.42
N LEU A 5 21.43 -15.23 5.72
CA LEU A 5 20.14 -14.55 5.67
C LEU A 5 19.38 -14.84 4.37
N SER A 6 19.95 -15.63 3.45
CA SER A 6 19.32 -15.92 2.17
C SER A 6 17.89 -16.46 2.35
N THR A 7 16.97 -16.03 1.49
CA THR A 7 15.56 -16.41 1.58
C THR A 7 14.93 -16.60 0.21
N ARG A 8 13.75 -17.23 0.19
CA ARG A 8 12.94 -17.41 -1.01
C ARG A 8 11.57 -16.79 -0.78
N TYR A 9 11.21 -15.81 -1.59
CA TYR A 9 9.93 -15.09 -1.49
C TYR A 9 9.23 -15.09 -2.84
N LEU A 10 7.99 -15.57 -2.90
CA LEU A 10 7.19 -15.68 -4.14
C LEU A 10 7.95 -16.35 -5.30
N GLY A 11 8.79 -17.34 -5.00
CA GLY A 11 9.61 -18.03 -6.00
C GLY A 11 10.93 -17.35 -6.38
N LEU A 12 11.18 -16.13 -5.88
CA LEU A 12 12.40 -15.37 -6.10
C LEU A 12 13.45 -15.69 -5.03
N PRO A 13 14.70 -16.03 -5.42
CA PRO A 13 15.81 -16.12 -4.49
C PRO A 13 16.32 -14.72 -4.12
N LEU A 14 16.40 -14.44 -2.81
CA LEU A 14 16.85 -13.15 -2.26
C LEU A 14 18.10 -13.35 -1.40
N LYS A 15 19.01 -12.37 -1.45
CA LYS A 15 20.24 -12.37 -0.63
C LYS A 15 19.96 -12.27 0.87
N HIS A 16 18.86 -11.62 1.25
CA HIS A 16 18.37 -11.46 2.61
C HIS A 16 16.89 -11.02 2.58
N PRO A 17 16.14 -11.03 3.70
CA PRO A 17 14.70 -10.76 3.70
C PRO A 17 14.33 -9.27 3.71
N ILE A 18 15.28 -8.36 3.42
CA ILE A 18 15.00 -6.91 3.49
C ILE A 18 14.53 -6.41 2.13
N VAL A 19 13.30 -5.90 2.12
CA VAL A 19 12.60 -5.38 0.94
C VAL A 19 12.24 -3.92 1.19
N ALA A 20 12.52 -3.04 0.22
CA ALA A 20 12.10 -1.64 0.33
C ALA A 20 10.61 -1.50 -0.05
N SER A 21 9.82 -0.90 0.84
CA SER A 21 8.39 -0.65 0.59
C SER A 21 8.17 0.40 -0.52
N ALA A 22 6.95 0.45 -1.03
CA ALA A 22 6.50 1.48 -1.96
C ALA A 22 6.74 2.85 -1.34
N SER A 23 7.51 3.69 -2.03
CA SER A 23 7.89 5.03 -1.57
C SER A 23 8.42 5.85 -2.75
N PRO A 24 8.65 7.17 -2.59
CA PRO A 24 9.30 7.96 -3.64
C PRO A 24 10.64 7.40 -4.12
N LEU A 25 11.34 6.63 -3.28
CA LEU A 25 12.61 5.99 -3.63
C LEU A 25 12.46 4.80 -4.59
N THR A 26 11.25 4.23 -4.72
CA THR A 26 10.99 3.12 -5.66
C THR A 26 10.32 3.57 -6.96
N GLY A 27 10.10 4.87 -7.14
CA GLY A 27 9.41 5.45 -8.30
C GLY A 27 10.29 5.80 -9.50
N SER A 28 11.63 5.69 -9.41
CA SER A 28 12.53 6.00 -10.52
C SER A 28 13.67 4.99 -10.65
N ILE A 29 14.12 4.74 -11.87
CA ILE A 29 15.20 3.78 -12.16
C ILE A 29 16.50 4.17 -11.43
N ASP A 30 16.84 5.45 -11.37
CA ASP A 30 18.06 5.91 -10.69
C ASP A 30 18.02 5.65 -9.19
N SER A 31 16.86 5.83 -8.56
CA SER A 31 16.70 5.53 -7.13
C SER A 31 16.71 4.02 -6.87
N LEU A 32 16.12 3.22 -7.77
CA LEU A 32 16.18 1.75 -7.70
C LEU A 32 17.62 1.23 -7.78
N ARG A 33 18.46 1.80 -8.64
CA ARG A 33 19.89 1.46 -8.71
C ARG A 33 20.60 1.75 -7.39
N ARG A 34 20.35 2.93 -6.80
CA ARG A 34 20.92 3.30 -5.50
C ARG A 34 20.47 2.37 -4.37
N LEU A 35 19.20 1.92 -4.38
CA LEU A 35 18.69 0.94 -3.42
C LEU A 35 19.36 -0.43 -3.59
N GLN A 36 19.56 -0.87 -4.83
CA GLN A 36 20.31 -2.08 -5.13
C GLN A 36 21.76 -1.97 -4.63
N ASP A 37 22.43 -0.84 -4.88
CA ASP A 37 23.81 -0.57 -4.44
C ASP A 37 23.92 -0.50 -2.91
N ALA A 38 22.88 0.00 -2.23
CA ALA A 38 22.75 -0.02 -0.78
C ALA A 38 22.49 -1.44 -0.21
N GLY A 39 22.31 -2.43 -1.08
CA GLY A 39 22.13 -3.82 -0.69
C GLY A 39 20.70 -4.19 -0.35
N VAL A 40 19.69 -3.54 -0.91
CA VAL A 40 18.30 -4.01 -0.80
C VAL A 40 18.10 -5.26 -1.67
N ALA A 41 17.39 -6.28 -1.16
CA ALA A 41 17.22 -7.53 -1.89
C ALA A 41 16.06 -7.49 -2.91
N ALA A 42 15.00 -6.73 -2.63
CA ALA A 42 13.89 -6.49 -3.53
C ALA A 42 13.17 -5.17 -3.20
N VAL A 43 12.33 -4.68 -4.11
CA VAL A 43 11.56 -3.44 -3.93
C VAL A 43 10.09 -3.68 -4.22
N VAL A 44 9.23 -2.86 -3.62
CA VAL A 44 7.81 -2.74 -3.99
C VAL A 44 7.65 -1.45 -4.79
N LEU A 45 7.08 -1.54 -5.98
CA LEU A 45 6.81 -0.39 -6.84
C LEU A 45 5.57 0.37 -6.37
N PRO A 46 5.47 1.68 -6.65
CA PRO A 46 4.23 2.43 -6.44
C PRO A 46 3.02 1.73 -7.08
N SER A 47 1.87 1.84 -6.44
CA SER A 47 0.64 1.23 -6.94
C SER A 47 0.18 1.95 -8.21
N LEU A 48 -0.20 1.18 -9.24
CA LEU A 48 -0.75 1.73 -10.49
C LEU A 48 -2.23 2.11 -10.37
N PHE A 49 -2.90 1.69 -9.30
CA PHE A 49 -4.34 1.85 -9.11
C PHE A 49 -4.70 2.65 -7.85
N GLU A 50 -3.71 3.31 -7.22
CA GLU A 50 -3.90 4.07 -5.99
C GLU A 50 -5.02 5.11 -6.13
N GLU A 51 -4.94 5.96 -7.15
CA GLU A 51 -5.91 7.02 -7.39
C GLU A 51 -7.34 6.47 -7.61
N GLN A 52 -7.48 5.36 -8.32
CA GLN A 52 -8.77 4.73 -8.58
C GLN A 52 -9.38 4.16 -7.29
N ILE A 53 -8.56 3.53 -6.45
CA ILE A 53 -9.00 2.98 -5.16
C ILE A 53 -9.42 4.13 -4.24
N GLU A 54 -8.61 5.17 -4.13
CA GLU A 54 -8.95 6.35 -3.32
C GLU A 54 -10.25 7.00 -3.79
N HIS A 55 -10.44 7.15 -5.10
CA HIS A 55 -11.66 7.70 -5.66
C HIS A 55 -12.89 6.83 -5.37
N GLU A 56 -12.77 5.50 -5.49
CA GLU A 56 -13.85 4.56 -5.17
C GLU A 56 -14.21 4.59 -3.67
N GLU A 57 -13.20 4.67 -2.80
CA GLU A 57 -13.37 4.76 -1.36
C GLU A 57 -14.07 6.06 -0.97
N MET A 58 -13.67 7.20 -1.54
CA MET A 58 -14.34 8.48 -1.34
C MET A 58 -15.78 8.47 -1.85
N ALA A 59 -16.03 7.92 -3.05
CA ALA A 59 -17.37 7.82 -3.60
C ALA A 59 -18.30 7.00 -2.70
N THR A 60 -17.80 5.87 -2.19
CA THR A 60 -18.51 5.00 -1.25
C THR A 60 -18.79 5.70 0.07
N HIS A 61 -17.80 6.40 0.63
CA HIS A 61 -17.94 7.17 1.85
C HIS A 61 -19.03 8.25 1.73
N ASN A 62 -19.01 9.02 0.63
CA ASN A 62 -20.01 10.06 0.36
C ASN A 62 -21.43 9.48 0.31
N LEU A 63 -21.61 8.32 -0.32
CA LEU A 63 -22.91 7.65 -0.37
C LEU A 63 -23.40 7.21 1.02
N MET A 64 -22.50 6.71 1.88
CA MET A 64 -22.85 6.31 3.24
C MET A 64 -23.25 7.51 4.10
N MET A 65 -22.51 8.62 3.98
CA MET A 65 -22.72 9.84 4.78
C MET A 65 -23.91 10.68 4.32
N TYR A 66 -24.41 10.46 3.10
CA TYR A 66 -25.49 11.27 2.52
C TYR A 66 -26.73 11.41 3.42
N GLY A 67 -27.08 10.37 4.19
CA GLY A 67 -28.21 10.44 5.13
C GLY A 67 -27.96 11.29 6.38
N ALA A 68 -26.71 11.36 6.83
CA ALA A 68 -26.32 12.11 8.02
C ALA A 68 -26.23 13.62 7.77
N GLU A 69 -26.05 14.04 6.52
CA GLU A 69 -26.02 15.47 6.16
C GLU A 69 -27.42 16.11 6.01
N LEU A 70 -28.49 15.29 5.98
CA LEU A 70 -29.86 15.79 5.77
C LEU A 70 -30.55 16.26 7.05
N SER A 71 -30.18 15.72 8.22
CA SER A 71 -30.74 16.10 9.52
C SER A 71 -29.73 15.81 10.64
N PRO A 72 -29.63 16.68 11.66
CA PRO A 72 -28.75 16.47 12.82
C PRO A 72 -29.01 15.18 13.62
N GLU A 73 -30.23 14.65 13.54
CA GLU A 73 -30.67 13.44 14.23
C GLU A 73 -30.52 12.17 13.39
N ALA A 74 -30.37 12.32 12.07
CA ALA A 74 -30.14 11.20 11.17
C ALA A 74 -28.66 10.79 11.23
N HIS A 75 -28.40 9.49 11.47
CA HIS A 75 -27.04 8.95 11.56
C HIS A 75 -26.60 8.26 10.25
N GLY A 76 -27.28 8.54 9.14
CA GLY A 76 -27.10 7.87 7.85
C GLY A 76 -28.30 7.00 7.44
N PHE A 77 -28.29 6.51 6.19
CA PHE A 77 -29.31 5.60 5.67
C PHE A 77 -28.95 4.12 5.83
N PHE A 78 -27.67 3.82 6.02
CA PHE A 78 -27.15 2.45 6.07
C PHE A 78 -26.78 2.09 7.51
N PRO A 79 -26.91 0.80 7.89
CA PRO A 79 -26.47 0.34 9.20
C PRO A 79 -24.95 0.48 9.34
N GLU A 80 -24.48 0.71 10.57
CA GLU A 80 -23.06 0.63 10.87
C GLU A 80 -22.54 -0.79 10.58
N MET A 81 -21.41 -0.87 9.89
CA MET A 81 -20.73 -2.13 9.62
C MET A 81 -20.27 -2.74 10.94
N GLN A 82 -20.79 -3.92 11.29
CA GLN A 82 -20.32 -4.68 12.44
C GLN A 82 -19.09 -5.49 12.03
N ASN A 83 -17.97 -5.31 12.76
CA ASN A 83 -16.75 -6.10 12.61
C ASN A 83 -16.93 -7.56 13.03
#